data_AF-A0A4U9UJ66-F1
#
_entry.id   AF-A0A4U9UJ66-F1
#
_cell.length_a   1.000
_cell.length_b   1.000
_cell.length_c   1.000
_cell.angle_alpha   90.00
_cell.angle_beta   90.00
_cell.angle_gamma   90.00
#
_symmetry.space_group_name_H-M   'P 1'
#
loop_
_entity.id
_entity.type
_entity.pdbx_description
1 polymer ?
#
loop_
_entity_poly.entity_id
_entity_poly.type
_entity_poly.pdbx_seq_one_letter_code
_entity_poly.pdbx_strand_id
1 'polypeptide(L)'
;MTAQVIDRAGNESEVSEPIAFTVDTRLVEVSIDVVLDDFGVKQGPISQGGVTDDTTPIFNGRALPNSTVVLYDNGIELGFGDQ
;
A
#
# COMPACT_ATOMS: atom_id res chain seq x y z
N MET A 1 -8.59 5.18 26.18
CA MET A 1 -8.12 4.40 27.35
C MET A 1 -7.61 5.37 28.39
N THR A 2 -8.03 5.25 29.65
CA THR A 2 -7.59 6.09 30.79
C THR A 2 -7.04 5.20 31.90
N ALA A 3 -6.20 5.75 32.78
CA ALA A 3 -5.60 5.04 33.89
C ALA A 3 -5.80 5.82 35.20
N GLN A 4 -5.94 5.09 36.31
CA GLN A 4 -6.03 5.66 37.66
C GLN A 4 -5.28 4.71 38.60
N VAL A 5 -4.52 5.28 39.54
CA VAL A 5 -3.74 4.49 40.52
C VAL A 5 -4.42 4.61 41.88
N ILE A 6 -4.55 3.49 42.59
CA ILE A 6 -5.06 3.43 43.95
C ILE A 6 -3.95 2.91 44.87
N ASP A 7 -3.64 3.64 45.94
CA ASP A 7 -2.65 3.20 46.93
C ASP A 7 -3.21 2.15 47.90
N ARG A 8 -2.35 1.58 48.77
CA ARG A 8 -2.76 0.52 49.72
C ARG A 8 -3.73 1.00 50.81
N ALA A 9 -3.82 2.31 51.05
CA ALA A 9 -4.75 2.91 52.00
C ALA A 9 -6.09 3.27 51.34
N GLY A 10 -6.20 3.14 50.01
CA GLY A 10 -7.41 3.43 49.24
C GLY A 10 -7.46 4.85 48.68
N ASN A 11 -6.36 5.62 48.69
CA ASN A 11 -6.34 6.93 48.05
C ASN A 11 -6.17 6.77 46.54
N GLU A 12 -7.04 7.43 45.77
CA GLU A 12 -7.01 7.41 44.32
C GLU A 12 -6.24 8.61 43.77
N SER A 13 -5.46 8.40 42.71
CA SER A 13 -4.86 9.48 41.92
C SER A 13 -5.89 10.15 41.02
N GLU A 14 -5.50 11.28 40.43
CA GLU A 14 -6.23 11.84 39.30
C GLU A 14 -6.24 10.83 38.12
N VAL A 15 -7.37 10.78 37.41
CA VAL A 15 -7.52 9.94 36.21
C VAL A 15 -6.72 10.56 35.08
N SER A 16 -5.95 9.75 34.35
CA SER A 16 -5.16 10.23 33.21
C SER A 16 -6.05 10.72 32.07
N GLU A 17 -5.52 11.65 31.27
CA GLU A 17 -6.15 12.02 30.00
C GLU A 17 -6.38 10.80 29.09
N PRO A 18 -7.50 10.74 28.34
CA PRO A 18 -7.78 9.62 27.45
C PRO A 18 -6.79 9.56 26.28
N ILE A 19 -6.16 8.40 26.09
CA ILE A 19 -5.46 8.10 24.84
C ILE A 19 -6.50 7.70 23.79
N ALA A 20 -6.56 8.47 22.70
CA ALA A 20 -7.32 8.15 21.50
C ALA A 20 -6.40 7.47 20.48
N PHE A 21 -6.84 6.33 19.94
CA PHE A 21 -6.21 5.69 18.79
C PHE A 21 -7.29 5.11 17.89
N THR A 22 -6.95 4.96 16.61
CA THR A 22 -7.79 4.31 15.61
C THR A 22 -7.00 3.16 15.00
N VAL A 23 -7.69 2.06 14.71
CA VAL A 23 -7.12 0.95 13.94
C VAL A 23 -7.76 1.02 12.56
N ASP A 24 -6.93 1.23 11.52
CA ASP A 24 -7.39 1.13 10.15
C ASP A 24 -7.30 -0.34 9.70
N THR A 25 -8.44 -0.95 9.42
CA THR A 25 -8.56 -2.33 8.93
C THR A 25 -9.06 -2.40 7.50
N ARG A 26 -8.99 -1.30 6.73
CA ARG A 26 -9.39 -1.32 5.32
C ARG A 26 -8.47 -2.23 4.53
N LEU A 27 -9.04 -2.89 3.52
CA LEU A 27 -8.27 -3.67 2.57
C LEU A 27 -7.36 -2.75 1.77
N VAL A 28 -6.11 -3.16 1.57
CA VAL A 28 -5.21 -2.56 0.59
C VAL A 28 -5.58 -3.15 -0.76
N GLU A 29 -6.20 -2.33 -1.61
CA GLU A 29 -6.44 -2.70 -3.01
C GLU A 29 -5.34 -2.11 -3.88
N VAL A 30 -4.66 -2.98 -4.62
CA VAL A 30 -3.72 -2.63 -5.69
C VAL A 30 -4.26 -3.24 -6.98
N SER A 31 -4.34 -2.43 -8.03
CA SER A 31 -4.76 -2.91 -9.35
C SER A 31 -3.88 -2.32 -10.44
N ILE A 32 -3.62 -3.11 -11.49
CA ILE A 32 -3.05 -2.63 -12.75
C ILE A 32 -4.21 -2.47 -13.72
N ASP A 33 -4.35 -1.27 -14.29
CA ASP A 33 -5.40 -0.93 -15.26
C ASP A 33 -4.94 -1.13 -16.70
N VAL A 34 -3.70 -0.73 -16.98
CA VAL A 34 -3.11 -0.85 -18.31
C VAL A 34 -1.62 -1.12 -18.22
N VAL A 35 -1.14 -1.93 -19.15
CA VAL A 35 0.28 -2.08 -19.45
C VAL A 35 0.49 -1.66 -20.89
N LEU A 36 1.48 -0.82 -21.16
CA LEU A 36 1.80 -0.34 -22.51
C LEU A 36 3.17 -0.86 -22.94
N ASP A 37 3.22 -1.31 -24.19
CA ASP A 37 4.44 -1.53 -24.96
C ASP A 37 4.68 -0.30 -25.85
N ASP A 38 5.85 0.32 -25.77
CA ASP A 38 6.24 1.40 -26.69
C ASP A 38 7.52 1.09 -27.51
N PHE A 39 7.93 -0.18 -27.54
CA PHE A 39 9.11 -0.64 -28.24
C PHE A 39 8.80 -1.63 -29.38
N GLY A 40 9.74 -1.83 -30.29
CA GLY A 40 9.59 -2.86 -31.34
C GLY A 40 8.47 -2.61 -32.35
N VAL A 41 8.02 -3.69 -32.99
CA VAL A 41 7.04 -3.65 -34.11
C VAL A 41 5.59 -3.71 -33.59
N LYS A 42 5.37 -4.26 -32.40
CA LYS A 42 4.05 -4.44 -31.80
C LYS A 42 3.92 -3.56 -30.56
N GLN A 43 3.42 -2.34 -30.77
CA GLN A 43 3.24 -1.36 -29.71
C GLN A 43 1.76 -1.23 -29.31
N GLY A 44 1.55 -0.67 -28.12
CA GLY A 44 0.25 -0.30 -27.59
C GLY A 44 -0.14 -1.09 -26.33
N PRO A 45 -1.43 -1.03 -25.94
CA PRO A 45 -1.92 -1.71 -24.75
C PRO A 45 -1.81 -3.23 -24.85
N ILE A 46 -1.26 -3.83 -23.80
CA ILE A 46 -1.12 -5.28 -23.67
C ILE A 46 -2.33 -5.83 -22.91
N SER A 47 -3.05 -6.77 -23.54
CA SER A 47 -4.14 -7.49 -22.90
C SER A 47 -3.61 -8.55 -21.92
N GLN A 48 -4.44 -9.00 -20.98
CA GLN A 48 -4.05 -10.03 -20.02
C GLN A 48 -3.55 -11.31 -20.70
N GLY A 49 -2.38 -11.80 -20.28
CA GLY A 49 -1.69 -12.94 -20.90
C GLY A 49 -0.94 -12.59 -22.20
N GLY A 50 -0.91 -11.31 -22.58
CA GLY A 50 -0.10 -10.81 -23.69
C GLY A 50 1.40 -10.84 -23.39
N VAL A 51 2.18 -10.52 -24.42
CA VAL A 51 3.65 -10.50 -24.38
C VAL A 51 4.14 -9.17 -24.95
N THR A 52 5.31 -8.74 -24.50
CA THR A 52 5.99 -7.50 -24.91
C THR A 52 7.47 -7.79 -25.14
N ASP A 53 8.08 -7.09 -26.09
CA ASP A 53 9.54 -7.05 -26.29
C ASP A 53 10.17 -5.76 -25.73
N ASP A 54 9.37 -4.90 -25.11
CA ASP A 54 9.81 -3.73 -24.35
C ASP A 54 10.46 -4.14 -23.02
N THR A 55 11.67 -3.64 -22.78
CA THR A 55 12.39 -3.84 -21.52
C THR A 55 12.01 -2.84 -20.43
N THR A 56 11.23 -1.81 -20.77
CA THR A 56 10.77 -0.74 -19.91
C THR A 56 9.26 -0.47 -20.04
N PRO A 57 8.40 -1.50 -19.93
CA PRO A 57 6.96 -1.33 -20.11
C PRO A 57 6.37 -0.37 -19.09
N ILE A 58 5.35 0.37 -19.52
CA ILE A 58 4.67 1.36 -18.68
C ILE A 58 3.47 0.70 -18.00
N PHE A 59 3.46 0.68 -16.67
CA PHE A 59 2.35 0.19 -15.85
C PHE A 59 1.57 1.36 -15.28
N ASN A 60 0.26 1.40 -15.54
CA ASN A 60 -0.64 2.32 -14.87
C ASN A 60 -1.64 1.54 -14.02
N GLY A 61 -1.89 2.04 -12.82
CA GLY A 61 -2.72 1.36 -11.84
C GLY A 61 -3.18 2.28 -10.73
N ARG A 62 -3.77 1.65 -9.71
CA ARG A 62 -4.26 2.32 -8.50
C ARG A 62 -3.74 1.60 -7.28
N ALA A 63 -3.44 2.37 -6.24
CA ALA A 63 -3.26 1.88 -4.88
C ALA A 63 -3.85 2.89 -3.89
N LEU A 64 -3.83 2.54 -2.59
CA LEU A 64 -4.24 3.48 -1.56
C LEU A 64 -3.29 4.69 -1.49
N PRO A 65 -3.80 5.90 -1.21
CA PRO A 65 -2.95 7.06 -1.00
C PRO A 65 -1.95 6.84 0.14
N ASN A 66 -0.74 7.38 0.01
CA ASN A 66 0.36 7.21 0.96
C ASN A 66 0.79 5.73 1.13
N SER A 67 0.65 4.93 0.06
CA SER A 67 1.19 3.57 0.02
C SER A 67 2.34 3.49 -0.97
N THR A 68 3.29 2.60 -0.69
CA THR A 68 4.35 2.22 -1.64
C THR A 68 3.91 0.99 -2.41
N VAL A 69 3.94 1.10 -3.74
CA VAL A 69 3.67 0.02 -4.68
C VAL A 69 5.00 -0.56 -5.13
N VAL A 70 5.14 -1.88 -5.07
CA VAL A 70 6.33 -2.58 -5.57
C VAL A 70 5.91 -3.56 -6.66
N LEU A 71 6.57 -3.48 -7.82
CA LEU A 71 6.32 -4.33 -8.96
C LEU A 71 7.29 -5.51 -8.97
N TYR A 72 6.76 -6.72 -9.12
CA TYR A 72 7.54 -7.94 -9.21
C TYR A 72 7.25 -8.69 -10.51
N ASP A 73 8.29 -9.26 -11.11
CA ASP A 73 8.18 -10.28 -12.15
C ASP A 73 8.87 -11.57 -11.66
N ASN A 74 8.10 -12.66 -11.59
CA ASN A 74 8.58 -13.96 -11.10
C ASN A 74 9.35 -13.90 -9.76
N GLY A 75 8.98 -12.96 -8.88
CA GLY A 75 9.60 -12.75 -7.57
C GLY A 75 10.83 -11.84 -7.57
N ILE A 76 11.24 -11.31 -8.73
CA ILE A 76 12.28 -10.28 -8.85
C ILE A 76 11.62 -8.92 -8.83
N GLU A 77 12.09 -8.02 -7.97
CA GLU A 77 11.65 -6.62 -7.95
C GLU A 77 12.09 -5.92 -9.24
N LEU A 78 11.12 -5.36 -9.96
CA LEU A 78 11.35 -4.53 -11.14
C LEU A 78 11.45 -3.04 -10.78
N GLY A 79 10.81 -2.63 -9.69
CA GLY A 79 10.86 -1.28 -9.16
C GLY A 79 9.71 -0.97 -8.21
N PHE A 80 9.66 0.29 -7.75
CA PHE A 80 8.64 0.78 -6.83
C PHE A 80 8.14 2.17 -7.23
N GLY A 81 6.98 2.55 -6.71
CA GLY A 81 6.41 3.89 -6.86
C GLY A 81 5.52 4.23 -5.66
N ASP A 82 5.44 5.52 -5.33
CA ASP A 82 4.60 6.03 -4.26
C ASP A 82 3.34 6.68 -4.85
N GLN A 83 2.21 6.57 -4.14
CA GLN A 83 0.93 7.22 -4.47
C GLN A 83 0.64 8.44 -3.60
#